data_AF-M2TZV4-F1
#
_entry.id   AF-M2TZV4-F1
#
_cell.length_a   1.000
_cell.length_b   1.000
_cell.length_c   1.000
_cell.angle_alpha   90.00
_cell.angle_beta   90.00
_cell.angle_gamma   90.00
#
_symmetry.space_group_name_H-M   'P 1'
#
loop_
_entity.id
_entity.type
_entity.pdbx_description
1 polymer ?
#
loop_
_entity_poly.entity_id
_entity_poly.type
_entity_poly.pdbx_seq_one_letter_code
_entity_poly.pdbx_strand_id
1 'polypeptide(L)'
;MKITTLLSATCWLSFVSAAFDYNRGGAVLKAPDGDSFQTVTGTFAVPNLSGSNRLSIWVGIGDGLEQNTILSGGIVYNNTLESFASYFPDPATDTTSAVPIAKGDSITITVNVTLTGGTVTIGNNAQNKRTTQTVAAPAGVDPTSLTALAANWFVQAYQVIPGELVATPNFGTVSFTAVKATTKGGVDVPVSGAGRYEIQGTSGQMYSRTTISDAGISVQRQTVGK
;
A
#
# COMPACT_ATOMS: atom_id res chain seq x y z
N MET A 1 3.12 6.36 45.40
CA MET A 1 3.62 6.73 44.07
C MET A 1 3.55 5.49 43.19
N LYS A 2 2.49 5.35 42.37
CA LYS A 2 2.29 4.17 41.52
C LYS A 2 2.66 4.56 40.09
N ILE A 3 3.79 4.05 39.61
CA ILE A 3 4.24 4.20 38.24
C ILE A 3 3.41 3.23 37.40
N THR A 4 2.59 3.79 36.51
CA THR A 4 1.78 3.01 35.56
C THR A 4 2.63 2.81 34.30
N THR A 5 3.13 1.59 34.11
CA THR A 5 3.85 1.21 32.90
C THR A 5 2.83 0.95 31.80
N LEU A 6 2.78 1.82 30.78
CA LEU A 6 2.08 1.53 29.54
C LEU A 6 2.89 0.47 28.77
N LEU A 7 2.37 -0.76 28.69
CA LEU A 7 2.80 -1.71 27.67
C LEU A 7 2.24 -1.24 26.33
N SER A 8 3.10 -0.70 25.46
CA SER A 8 2.80 -0.59 24.04
C SER A 8 2.82 -1.99 23.44
N ALA A 9 1.66 -2.49 23.02
CA ALA A 9 1.55 -3.72 22.27
C ALA A 9 2.15 -3.51 20.87
N THR A 10 3.42 -3.87 20.70
CA THR A 10 4.04 -4.05 19.38
C THR A 10 3.34 -5.21 18.68
N CYS A 11 2.55 -4.91 17.66
CA CYS A 11 1.98 -5.92 16.77
C CYS A 11 3.12 -6.45 15.88
N TRP A 12 3.54 -7.69 16.11
CA TRP A 12 4.63 -8.34 15.35
C TRP A 12 4.10 -8.76 13.98
N LEU A 13 3.99 -7.82 13.05
CA LEU A 13 3.79 -8.15 11.64
C LEU A 13 5.16 -8.48 11.03
N SER A 14 5.47 -9.78 10.98
CA SER A 14 6.62 -10.28 10.22
C SER A 14 6.27 -10.22 8.74
N PHE A 15 6.83 -9.26 8.01
CA PHE A 15 6.74 -9.23 6.56
C PHE A 15 7.84 -10.14 6.01
N VAL A 16 7.49 -11.39 5.73
CA VAL A 16 8.40 -12.24 4.95
C VAL A 16 8.41 -11.70 3.54
N SER A 17 9.61 -11.43 3.00
CA SER A 17 9.85 -11.17 1.59
C SER A 17 9.37 -12.37 0.78
N ALA A 18 8.09 -12.37 0.43
CA ALA A 18 7.55 -13.29 -0.56
C ALA A 18 7.98 -12.74 -1.93
N ALA A 19 9.09 -13.26 -2.43
CA ALA A 19 9.32 -13.33 -3.86
C ALA A 19 8.04 -13.85 -4.53
N PHE A 20 7.26 -13.00 -5.21
CA PHE A 20 6.32 -13.31 -6.28
C PHE A 20 5.50 -12.04 -6.57
N ASP A 21 5.87 -11.30 -7.62
CA ASP A 21 5.16 -10.13 -8.15
C ASP A 21 3.65 -10.38 -8.42
N TYR A 22 3.25 -11.65 -8.42
CA TYR A 22 1.91 -12.11 -8.74
C TYR A 22 0.85 -11.84 -7.66
N ASN A 23 1.18 -11.42 -6.44
CA ASN A 23 0.14 -11.18 -5.42
C ASN A 23 -0.44 -9.75 -5.44
N ARG A 24 -0.06 -8.90 -6.41
CA ARG A 24 -0.43 -7.49 -6.49
C ARG A 24 -1.23 -7.16 -7.74
N GLY A 25 -2.39 -6.53 -7.58
CA GLY A 25 -3.20 -5.95 -8.66
C GLY A 25 -3.25 -4.44 -8.50
N GLY A 26 -2.98 -3.69 -9.57
CA GLY A 26 -2.85 -2.24 -9.47
C GLY A 26 -1.93 -1.63 -10.51
N ALA A 27 -1.37 -0.48 -10.20
CA ALA A 27 -0.52 0.27 -11.11
C ALA A 27 0.81 0.68 -10.48
N VAL A 28 1.85 0.66 -11.31
CA VAL A 28 3.18 1.19 -11.00
C VAL A 28 3.52 2.24 -12.03
N LEU A 29 3.74 3.47 -11.57
CA LEU A 29 4.19 4.57 -12.41
C LEU A 29 5.71 4.72 -12.28
N LYS A 30 6.41 4.74 -13.41
CA LYS A 30 7.86 4.98 -13.46
C LYS A 30 8.14 6.47 -13.40
N ALA A 31 9.16 6.88 -12.64
CA ALA A 31 9.67 8.24 -12.65
C ALA A 31 10.28 8.60 -14.03
N PRO A 32 10.20 9.87 -14.46
CA PRO A 32 10.94 10.36 -15.62
C PRO A 32 12.45 10.15 -15.44
N ASP A 33 13.16 9.93 -16.54
CA ASP A 33 14.61 9.72 -16.50
C ASP A 33 15.32 10.96 -15.90
N GLY A 34 16.20 10.73 -14.92
CA GLY A 34 16.93 11.80 -14.22
C GLY A 34 16.16 12.48 -13.08
N ASP A 35 14.94 12.06 -12.77
CA ASP A 35 14.16 12.52 -11.61
C ASP A 35 13.69 11.33 -10.75
N SER A 36 13.10 11.62 -9.59
CA SER A 36 12.54 10.62 -8.67
C SER A 36 11.26 11.16 -8.04
N PHE A 37 10.40 10.27 -7.59
CA PHE A 37 9.19 10.68 -6.88
C PHE A 37 9.51 11.26 -5.51
N GLN A 38 8.83 12.36 -5.19
CA GLN A 38 8.86 13.03 -3.90
C GLN A 38 7.59 12.76 -3.12
N THR A 39 6.44 12.73 -3.80
CA THR A 39 5.15 12.41 -3.19
C THR A 39 4.33 11.48 -4.06
N VAL A 40 3.50 10.66 -3.41
CA VAL A 40 2.43 9.91 -4.04
C VAL A 40 1.17 10.01 -3.19
N THR A 41 0.01 10.10 -3.82
CA THR A 41 -1.29 10.16 -3.18
C THR A 41 -2.28 9.26 -3.90
N GLY A 42 -3.20 8.67 -3.14
CA GLY A 42 -4.35 7.96 -3.68
C GLY A 42 -5.47 7.88 -2.65
N THR A 43 -6.71 7.87 -3.13
CA THR A 43 -7.92 7.75 -2.31
C THR A 43 -8.76 6.57 -2.77
N PHE A 44 -9.19 5.71 -1.85
CA PHE A 44 -10.03 4.56 -2.15
C PHE A 44 -11.15 4.41 -1.13
N ALA A 45 -12.25 3.78 -1.54
CA ALA A 45 -13.30 3.35 -0.63
C ALA A 45 -12.98 1.95 -0.08
N VAL A 46 -13.19 1.74 1.22
CA VAL A 46 -12.96 0.44 1.87
C VAL A 46 -14.00 -0.57 1.39
N PRO A 47 -13.60 -1.69 0.76
CA PRO A 47 -14.55 -2.70 0.28
C PRO A 47 -15.22 -3.45 1.43
N ASN A 48 -16.33 -4.14 1.11
CA ASN A 48 -17.03 -5.02 2.05
C ASN A 48 -16.30 -6.36 2.18
N LEU A 49 -15.23 -6.39 2.95
CA LEU A 49 -14.39 -7.58 3.12
C LEU A 49 -14.98 -8.55 4.15
N SER A 50 -14.91 -9.84 3.84
CA SER A 50 -15.33 -10.93 4.71
C SER A 50 -14.56 -12.21 4.39
N GLY A 51 -14.60 -13.17 5.31
CA GLY A 51 -13.92 -14.46 5.19
C GLY A 51 -12.49 -14.44 5.72
N SER A 52 -11.78 -15.56 5.56
CA SER A 52 -10.44 -15.77 6.13
C SER A 52 -9.29 -15.31 5.22
N ASN A 53 -9.57 -15.01 3.95
CA ASN A 53 -8.55 -14.55 3.01
C ASN A 53 -8.15 -13.12 3.34
N ARG A 54 -6.85 -12.85 3.33
CA ARG A 54 -6.30 -11.55 3.71
C ARG A 54 -6.12 -10.64 2.49
N LEU A 55 -6.12 -9.34 2.73
CA LEU A 55 -5.94 -8.33 1.70
C LEU A 55 -5.25 -7.11 2.30
N SER A 56 -4.42 -6.42 1.52
CA SER A 56 -4.04 -5.04 1.82
C SER A 56 -4.39 -4.13 0.64
N ILE A 57 -4.69 -2.87 0.94
CA ILE A 57 -4.90 -1.82 -0.06
C ILE A 57 -4.00 -0.66 0.35
N TRP A 58 -3.07 -0.28 -0.52
CA TRP A 58 -2.00 0.63 -0.14
C TRP A 58 -1.51 1.51 -1.29
N VAL A 59 -0.88 2.62 -0.90
CA VAL A 59 -0.21 3.58 -1.77
C VAL A 59 1.20 3.77 -1.26
N GLY A 60 2.19 3.80 -2.14
CA GLY A 60 3.59 3.87 -1.72
C GLY A 60 4.58 4.27 -2.80
N ILE A 61 5.81 4.58 -2.38
CA ILE A 61 6.95 4.84 -3.24
C ILE A 61 8.01 3.78 -2.99
N GLY A 62 8.60 3.29 -4.08
CA GLY A 62 9.62 2.25 -4.09
C GLY A 62 9.17 1.03 -4.87
N ASP A 63 9.65 -0.17 -4.50
CA ASP A 63 9.20 -1.43 -5.13
C ASP A 63 9.42 -1.47 -6.65
N GLY A 64 10.68 -1.53 -7.07
CA GLY A 64 11.05 -1.50 -8.49
C GLY A 64 12.29 -2.35 -8.79
N LEU A 65 12.70 -2.38 -10.06
CA LEU A 65 13.85 -3.19 -10.51
C LEU A 65 15.15 -2.90 -9.73
N GLU A 66 15.28 -1.67 -9.21
CA GLU A 66 16.46 -1.19 -8.52
C GLU A 66 16.35 -1.24 -6.99
N GLN A 67 15.16 -1.52 -6.44
CA GLN A 67 14.96 -1.56 -4.98
C GLN A 67 13.78 -2.43 -4.53
N ASN A 68 13.97 -3.11 -3.40
CA ASN A 68 12.92 -3.90 -2.74
C ASN A 68 12.29 -3.19 -1.55
N THR A 69 12.76 -2.00 -1.19
CA THR A 69 12.22 -1.23 -0.06
C THR A 69 11.03 -0.38 -0.51
N ILE A 70 10.07 -0.19 0.40
CA ILE A 70 8.78 0.45 0.09
C ILE A 70 8.36 1.34 1.24
N LEU A 71 8.24 2.65 1.01
CA LEU A 71 7.60 3.57 1.93
C LEU A 71 6.11 3.66 1.56
N SER A 72 5.22 3.27 2.46
CA SER A 72 3.80 3.11 2.14
C SER A 72 2.86 3.36 3.31
N GLY A 73 1.59 3.60 2.97
CA GLY A 73 0.48 3.57 3.92
C GLY A 73 -0.75 2.93 3.31
N GLY A 74 -1.67 2.48 4.15
CA GLY A 74 -2.86 1.82 3.66
C GLY A 74 -3.70 1.17 4.74
N ILE A 75 -4.45 0.15 4.32
CA ILE A 75 -5.22 -0.72 5.20
C ILE A 75 -4.83 -2.18 4.98
N VAL A 76 -4.98 -2.97 6.03
CA VAL A 76 -4.91 -4.43 5.98
C VAL A 76 -6.21 -5.04 6.50
N TYR A 77 -6.62 -6.14 5.87
CA TYR A 77 -7.72 -6.98 6.30
C TYR A 77 -7.19 -8.36 6.69
N ASN A 78 -7.39 -8.73 7.95
CA ASN A 78 -7.10 -10.05 8.50
C ASN A 78 -8.16 -10.40 9.55
N ASN A 79 -9.36 -10.75 9.08
CA ASN A 79 -10.61 -10.81 9.86
C ASN A 79 -11.09 -9.43 10.38
N THR A 80 -10.18 -8.56 10.80
CA THR A 80 -10.40 -7.16 11.17
C THR A 80 -9.79 -6.21 10.14
N LEU A 81 -10.25 -4.95 10.14
CA LEU A 81 -9.67 -3.87 9.34
C LEU A 81 -8.76 -3.02 10.22
N GLU A 82 -7.53 -2.81 9.76
CA GLU A 82 -6.52 -2.01 10.44
C GLU A 82 -5.89 -1.03 9.45
N SER A 83 -5.50 0.17 9.91
CA SER A 83 -4.71 1.12 9.12
C SER A 83 -3.24 1.06 9.51
N PHE A 84 -2.35 1.35 8.56
CA PHE A 84 -0.91 1.29 8.80
C PHE A 84 -0.11 2.35 8.06
N ALA A 85 1.09 2.62 8.59
CA ALA A 85 2.21 3.27 7.90
C ALA A 85 3.43 2.34 7.97
N SER A 86 4.26 2.30 6.92
CA SER A 86 5.41 1.39 6.90
C SER A 86 6.56 1.89 6.04
N TYR A 87 7.76 1.40 6.36
CA TYR A 87 8.90 1.41 5.46
C TYR A 87 9.46 -0.02 5.40
N PHE A 88 9.00 -0.81 4.45
CA PHE A 88 9.41 -2.21 4.29
C PHE A 88 10.92 -2.32 4.01
N PRO A 89 11.64 -3.30 4.61
CA PRO A 89 11.13 -4.47 5.33
C PRO A 89 10.86 -4.31 6.83
N ASP A 90 11.02 -3.12 7.41
CA ASP A 90 10.69 -2.94 8.82
C ASP A 90 9.19 -3.15 9.08
N PRO A 91 8.80 -3.62 10.29
CA PRO A 91 7.41 -3.79 10.63
C PRO A 91 6.60 -2.50 10.46
N ALA A 92 5.38 -2.65 9.96
CA ALA A 92 4.43 -1.55 9.84
C ALA A 92 3.99 -1.05 11.22
N THR A 93 3.86 0.26 11.34
CA THR A 93 3.23 0.95 12.47
C THR A 93 1.72 0.89 12.30
N ASP A 94 1.04 0.26 13.26
CA ASP A 94 -0.43 0.29 13.36
C ASP A 94 -0.92 1.71 13.71
N THR A 95 -1.83 2.24 12.90
CA THR A 95 -2.42 3.57 13.07
C THR A 95 -3.93 3.53 13.39
N THR A 96 -4.49 2.34 13.63
CA THR A 96 -5.94 2.10 13.71
C THR A 96 -6.62 2.90 14.82
N SER A 97 -5.94 3.12 15.95
CA SER A 97 -6.50 3.94 17.04
C SER A 97 -6.65 5.43 16.68
N ALA A 98 -5.76 5.95 15.83
CA ALA A 98 -5.79 7.33 15.36
C ALA A 98 -6.69 7.50 14.13
N VAL A 99 -6.70 6.49 13.25
CA VAL A 99 -7.52 6.43 12.04
C VAL A 99 -8.24 5.08 11.98
N PRO A 100 -9.39 4.96 12.67
CA PRO A 100 -10.23 3.76 12.59
C PRO A 100 -10.74 3.57 11.17
N ILE A 101 -10.95 2.32 10.76
CA ILE A 101 -11.35 1.96 9.40
C ILE A 101 -12.62 1.11 9.47
N ALA A 102 -13.63 1.50 8.71
CA ALA A 102 -14.84 0.71 8.49
C ALA A 102 -15.11 0.53 6.99
N LYS A 103 -15.91 -0.48 6.67
CA LYS A 103 -16.47 -0.68 5.33
C LYS A 103 -17.11 0.61 4.83
N GLY A 104 -16.83 0.97 3.57
CA GLY A 104 -17.41 2.13 2.90
C GLY A 104 -16.73 3.46 3.22
N ASP A 105 -15.82 3.49 4.20
CA ASP A 105 -15.04 4.70 4.48
C ASP A 105 -14.18 5.09 3.26
N SER A 106 -14.01 6.40 3.06
CA SER A 106 -13.10 6.95 2.06
C SER A 106 -11.75 7.23 2.70
N ILE A 107 -10.70 6.53 2.27
CA ILE A 107 -9.36 6.60 2.84
C ILE A 107 -8.44 7.27 1.84
N THR A 108 -7.77 8.34 2.25
CA THR A 108 -6.70 9.01 1.49
C THR A 108 -5.36 8.71 2.13
N ILE A 109 -4.42 8.24 1.32
CA ILE A 109 -3.02 8.04 1.70
C ILE A 109 -2.18 9.05 0.93
N THR A 110 -1.27 9.73 1.63
CA THR A 110 -0.21 10.54 1.03
C THR A 110 1.12 10.09 1.62
N VAL A 111 2.05 9.73 0.76
CA VAL A 111 3.43 9.39 1.13
C VAL A 111 4.35 10.50 0.62
N ASN A 112 5.30 10.92 1.44
CA ASN A 112 6.31 11.91 1.10
C ASN A 112 7.69 11.38 1.52
N VAL A 113 8.62 11.32 0.57
CA VAL A 113 10.00 10.86 0.81
C VAL A 113 10.82 11.94 1.52
N THR A 114 11.62 11.59 2.50
CA THR A 114 12.60 12.51 3.09
C THR A 114 14.00 11.92 3.00
N LEU A 115 15.03 12.68 3.37
CA LEU A 115 16.42 12.24 3.24
C LEU A 115 16.72 10.94 3.99
N THR A 116 16.05 10.69 5.11
CA THR A 116 16.32 9.55 6.00
C THR A 116 15.13 8.60 6.17
N GLY A 117 14.11 8.70 5.31
CA GLY A 117 12.83 8.06 5.56
C GLY A 117 11.71 8.67 4.74
N GLY A 118 10.60 8.92 5.41
CA GLY A 118 9.55 9.76 4.88
C GLY A 118 8.45 10.03 5.88
N THR A 119 7.38 10.63 5.38
CA THR A 119 6.13 10.77 6.12
C THR A 119 5.01 10.06 5.39
N VAL A 120 4.13 9.43 6.15
CA VAL A 120 2.94 8.74 5.66
C VAL A 120 1.74 9.36 6.37
N THR A 121 0.92 10.07 5.61
CA THR A 121 -0.35 10.62 6.08
C THR A 121 -1.47 9.69 5.68
N ILE A 122 -2.24 9.22 6.66
CA ILE A 122 -3.46 8.44 6.47
C ILE A 122 -4.63 9.29 6.94
N GLY A 123 -5.63 9.48 6.08
CA GLY A 123 -6.87 10.17 6.39
C GLY A 123 -8.08 9.28 6.14
N ASN A 124 -8.96 9.17 7.12
CA ASN A 124 -10.32 8.68 6.92
C ASN A 124 -11.27 9.87 6.77
N ASN A 125 -11.66 10.13 5.52
CA ASN A 125 -12.48 11.28 5.15
C ASN A 125 -13.92 11.16 5.66
N ALA A 126 -14.44 9.92 5.79
CA ALA A 126 -15.79 9.68 6.30
C ALA A 126 -15.92 10.02 7.79
N GLN A 127 -14.83 9.84 8.55
CA GLN A 127 -14.79 10.09 9.99
C GLN A 127 -14.07 11.41 10.37
N ASN A 128 -13.54 12.14 9.39
CA ASN A 128 -12.67 13.31 9.60
C ASN A 128 -11.52 13.03 10.59
N LYS A 129 -10.88 11.87 10.44
CA LYS A 129 -9.72 11.44 11.24
C LYS A 129 -8.48 11.40 10.37
N ARG A 130 -7.35 11.83 10.90
CA ARG A 130 -6.08 11.85 10.17
C ARG A 130 -4.92 11.66 11.13
N THR A 131 -3.89 10.97 10.66
CA THR A 131 -2.59 10.91 11.32
C THR A 131 -1.48 11.06 10.28
N THR A 132 -0.33 11.58 10.71
CA THR A 132 0.91 11.58 9.93
C THR A 132 1.97 10.89 10.74
N GLN A 133 2.54 9.83 10.18
CA GLN A 133 3.64 9.08 10.78
C GLN A 133 4.94 9.49 10.08
N THR A 134 5.96 9.83 10.86
CA THR A 134 7.34 9.88 10.36
C THR A 134 7.90 8.48 10.46
N VAL A 135 8.33 7.92 9.34
CA VAL A 135 8.86 6.55 9.26
C VAL A 135 10.30 6.62 8.80
N ALA A 136 11.21 6.05 9.59
CA ALA A 136 12.64 6.02 9.28
C ALA A 136 12.95 4.91 8.26
N ALA A 137 14.06 5.07 7.53
CA ALA A 137 14.60 3.98 6.73
C ALA A 137 14.94 2.75 7.60
N PRO A 138 14.75 1.53 7.07
CA PRO A 138 15.05 0.30 7.80
C PRO A 138 16.48 0.25 8.32
N ALA A 139 16.67 -0.37 9.48
CA ALA A 139 18.00 -0.51 10.05
C ALA A 139 18.95 -1.26 9.09
N GLY A 140 20.12 -0.69 8.81
CA GLY A 140 21.10 -1.26 7.89
C GLY A 140 20.83 -1.00 6.40
N VAL A 141 19.72 -0.33 6.06
CA VAL A 141 19.50 0.22 4.72
C VAL A 141 20.10 1.63 4.68
N ASP A 142 20.93 1.92 3.67
CA ASP A 142 21.38 3.29 3.42
C ASP A 142 20.13 4.14 3.13
N PRO A 143 19.83 5.19 3.91
CA PRO A 143 18.62 5.98 3.68
C PRO A 143 18.60 6.67 2.31
N THR A 144 19.76 6.84 1.68
CA THR A 144 19.88 7.35 0.30
C THR A 144 19.55 6.31 -0.77
N SER A 145 19.38 5.04 -0.40
CA SER A 145 19.05 3.93 -1.31
C SER A 145 17.60 3.92 -1.78
N LEU A 146 16.72 4.75 -1.21
CA LEU A 146 15.40 4.96 -1.79
C LEU A 146 15.55 5.80 -3.07
N THR A 147 15.74 5.11 -4.18
CA THR A 147 15.76 5.68 -5.53
C THR A 147 14.45 6.41 -5.83
N ALA A 148 13.34 5.95 -5.22
CA ALA A 148 12.00 6.51 -5.40
C ALA A 148 11.57 6.58 -6.87
N LEU A 149 11.99 5.62 -7.69
CA LEU A 149 11.72 5.59 -9.14
C LEU A 149 10.37 4.98 -9.51
N ALA A 150 9.64 4.45 -8.53
CA ALA A 150 8.32 3.85 -8.72
C ALA A 150 7.32 4.39 -7.70
N ALA A 151 6.16 4.78 -8.20
CA ALA A 151 4.99 5.16 -7.40
C ALA A 151 3.88 4.14 -7.62
N ASN A 152 3.28 3.67 -6.53
CA ASN A 152 2.49 2.44 -6.52
C ASN A 152 1.09 2.67 -5.92
N TRP A 153 0.09 2.02 -6.51
CA TRP A 153 -1.26 1.89 -5.98
C TRP A 153 -1.72 0.45 -6.14
N PHE A 154 -1.83 -0.28 -5.03
CA PHE A 154 -2.03 -1.71 -5.08
C PHE A 154 -3.15 -2.19 -4.17
N VAL A 155 -3.86 -3.19 -4.70
CA VAL A 155 -4.59 -4.19 -3.93
C VAL A 155 -3.73 -5.45 -3.92
N GLN A 156 -3.39 -5.96 -2.74
CA GLN A 156 -2.49 -7.09 -2.61
C GLN A 156 -3.14 -8.23 -1.84
N ALA A 157 -3.04 -9.43 -2.41
CA ALA A 157 -3.35 -10.69 -1.73
C ALA A 157 -2.26 -10.93 -0.67
N TYR A 158 -2.53 -10.47 0.55
CA TYR A 158 -1.56 -10.50 1.63
C TYR A 158 -1.37 -11.93 2.15
N GLN A 159 -0.12 -12.36 2.25
CA GLN A 159 0.27 -13.69 2.73
C GLN A 159 1.19 -13.52 3.93
N VAL A 160 0.94 -14.27 5.00
CA VAL A 160 1.76 -14.21 6.23
C VAL A 160 2.51 -15.52 6.47
N ILE A 161 2.11 -16.58 5.78
CA ILE A 161 2.75 -17.90 5.88
C ILE A 161 3.58 -18.10 4.61
N PRO A 162 4.89 -18.34 4.72
CA PRO A 162 5.72 -18.69 3.57
C PRO A 162 5.14 -19.90 2.81
N GLY A 163 4.96 -19.75 1.49
CA GLY A 163 4.41 -20.80 0.63
C GLY A 163 2.88 -20.91 0.63
N GLU A 164 2.15 -20.02 1.32
CA GLU A 164 0.69 -19.91 1.17
C GLU A 164 0.34 -19.66 -0.30
N LEU A 165 -0.77 -20.25 -0.77
CA LEU A 165 -1.27 -19.96 -2.12
C LEU A 165 -1.91 -18.58 -2.15
N VAL A 166 -1.80 -17.89 -3.28
CA VAL A 166 -2.44 -16.59 -3.47
C VAL A 166 -3.95 -16.77 -3.45
N ALA A 167 -4.61 -16.08 -2.52
CA ALA A 167 -6.06 -16.06 -2.39
C ALA A 167 -6.50 -14.67 -1.93
N THR A 168 -7.68 -14.23 -2.37
CA THR A 168 -8.24 -12.93 -1.98
C THR A 168 -9.63 -13.10 -1.38
N PRO A 169 -10.05 -12.24 -0.44
CA PRO A 169 -11.47 -12.10 -0.10
C PRO A 169 -12.24 -11.55 -1.31
N ASN A 170 -13.57 -11.51 -1.21
CA ASN A 170 -14.38 -10.83 -2.21
C ASN A 170 -14.32 -9.30 -2.01
N PHE A 171 -13.35 -8.65 -2.65
CA PHE A 171 -13.17 -7.20 -2.57
C PHE A 171 -13.98 -6.40 -3.62
N GLY A 172 -14.74 -7.08 -4.49
CA GLY A 172 -15.48 -6.42 -5.57
C GLY A 172 -14.53 -5.63 -6.48
N THR A 173 -14.72 -4.31 -6.56
CA THR A 173 -13.82 -3.40 -7.26
C THR A 173 -13.28 -2.36 -6.28
N VAL A 174 -11.96 -2.18 -6.27
CA VAL A 174 -11.31 -1.08 -5.57
C VAL A 174 -10.90 -0.03 -6.60
N SER A 175 -11.38 1.19 -6.43
CA SER A 175 -11.01 2.32 -7.29
C SER A 175 -10.14 3.30 -6.51
N PHE A 176 -8.91 3.50 -6.97
CA PHE A 176 -8.05 4.60 -6.55
C PHE A 176 -8.40 5.84 -7.39
N THR A 177 -8.83 6.87 -6.69
CA THR A 177 -9.11 8.22 -7.19
C THR A 177 -8.13 9.21 -6.57
N ALA A 178 -8.14 10.47 -7.03
CA ALA A 178 -7.17 11.49 -6.60
C ALA A 178 -5.72 10.96 -6.66
N VAL A 179 -5.44 10.15 -7.70
CA VAL A 179 -4.13 9.56 -7.92
C VAL A 179 -3.19 10.64 -8.43
N LYS A 180 -2.09 10.84 -7.71
CA LYS A 180 -1.11 11.86 -8.04
C LYS A 180 0.26 11.40 -7.57
N ALA A 181 1.26 11.51 -8.44
CA ALA A 181 2.66 11.31 -8.10
C ALA A 181 3.45 12.52 -8.60
N THR A 182 4.13 13.20 -7.67
CA THR A 182 4.91 14.40 -7.95
C THR A 182 6.38 14.09 -7.78
N THR A 183 7.20 14.48 -8.75
CA THR A 183 8.65 14.31 -8.69
C THR A 183 9.32 15.31 -7.76
N LYS A 184 10.62 15.12 -7.44
CA LYS A 184 11.43 16.11 -6.71
C LYS A 184 11.54 17.43 -7.47
N GLY A 185 11.54 17.37 -8.80
CA GLY A 185 11.45 18.55 -9.67
C GLY A 185 10.10 19.28 -9.64
N GLY A 186 9.10 18.75 -8.95
CA GLY A 186 7.76 19.36 -8.84
C GLY A 186 6.83 19.04 -10.02
N VAL A 187 7.17 18.04 -10.84
CA VAL A 187 6.34 17.62 -11.98
C VAL A 187 5.35 16.56 -11.54
N ASP A 188 4.07 16.77 -11.85
CA ASP A 188 3.05 15.73 -11.72
C ASP A 188 3.11 14.80 -12.93
N VAL A 189 3.40 13.52 -12.69
CA VAL A 189 3.50 12.52 -13.76
C VAL A 189 2.11 11.89 -13.99
N PRO A 190 1.59 11.90 -15.23
CA PRO A 190 0.27 11.34 -15.52
C PRO A 190 0.21 9.83 -15.27
N VAL A 191 -0.79 9.39 -14.52
CA VAL A 191 -0.99 7.97 -14.18
C VAL A 191 -1.31 7.10 -15.39
N SER A 192 -1.78 7.67 -16.50
CA SER A 192 -2.09 6.95 -17.74
C SER A 192 -0.86 6.28 -18.38
N GLY A 193 0.35 6.70 -18.00
CA GLY A 193 1.60 6.04 -18.38
C GLY A 193 2.03 4.88 -17.46
N ALA A 194 1.24 4.52 -16.45
CA ALA A 194 1.61 3.48 -15.49
C ALA A 194 1.51 2.06 -16.08
N GLY A 195 2.43 1.20 -15.64
CA GLY A 195 2.38 -0.23 -15.88
C GLY A 195 1.24 -0.87 -15.08
N ARG A 196 0.58 -1.87 -15.68
CA ARG A 196 -0.54 -2.60 -15.07
C ARG A 196 -0.07 -3.92 -14.48
N TYR A 197 -0.55 -4.20 -13.27
CA TYR A 197 -0.29 -5.42 -12.53
C TYR A 197 -1.59 -6.11 -12.15
N GLU A 198 -1.52 -7.42 -11.96
CA GLU A 198 -2.67 -8.24 -11.62
C GLU A 198 -2.33 -9.28 -10.55
N ILE A 199 -3.27 -9.51 -9.65
CA ILE A 199 -3.22 -10.64 -8.74
C ILE A 199 -3.39 -11.92 -9.56
N GLN A 200 -2.40 -12.79 -9.50
CA GLN A 200 -2.27 -14.03 -10.23
C GLN A 200 -1.82 -15.15 -9.28
N GLY A 201 -2.47 -16.31 -9.39
CA GLY A 201 -2.05 -17.53 -8.70
C GLY A 201 -0.89 -18.22 -9.43
N THR A 202 -0.21 -19.12 -8.73
CA THR A 202 0.90 -19.91 -9.29
C THR A 202 0.49 -20.80 -10.48
N SER A 203 -0.81 -21.10 -10.62
CA SER A 203 -1.37 -21.82 -11.77
C SER A 203 -1.57 -20.97 -13.03
N GLY A 204 -1.28 -19.65 -12.98
CA GLY A 204 -1.65 -18.71 -14.05
C GLY A 204 -3.05 -18.11 -13.92
N GLN A 205 -3.80 -18.53 -12.89
CA GLN A 205 -5.15 -18.04 -12.63
C GLN A 205 -5.14 -16.56 -12.25
N MET A 206 -5.91 -15.74 -12.97
CA MET A 206 -6.06 -14.31 -12.69
C MET A 206 -7.16 -14.09 -11.64
N TYR A 207 -6.81 -13.43 -10.53
CA TYR A 207 -7.73 -13.02 -9.46
C TYR A 207 -8.15 -11.56 -9.56
N SER A 208 -7.46 -10.75 -10.35
CA SER A 208 -7.86 -9.37 -10.64
C SER A 208 -7.80 -9.01 -12.11
N ARG A 209 -8.47 -7.91 -12.44
CA ARG A 209 -8.34 -7.15 -13.68
C ARG A 209 -8.21 -5.68 -13.31
N THR A 210 -7.13 -5.07 -13.76
CA THR A 210 -6.81 -3.67 -13.52
C THR A 210 -7.07 -2.84 -14.77
N THR A 211 -7.67 -1.67 -14.56
CA THR A 211 -7.89 -0.65 -15.59
C THR A 211 -7.28 0.66 -15.12
N ILE A 212 -6.54 1.32 -16.00
CA ILE A 212 -5.89 2.61 -15.74
C ILE A 212 -6.48 3.62 -16.73
N SER A 213 -6.85 4.78 -16.24
CA SER A 213 -7.39 5.89 -17.03
C SER A 213 -7.00 7.21 -16.37
N ASP A 214 -7.27 8.34 -17.04
CA ASP A 214 -7.07 9.66 -16.45
C ASP A 214 -7.97 9.90 -15.22
N ALA A 215 -9.07 9.14 -15.08
CA ALA A 215 -9.96 9.20 -13.91
C ALA A 215 -9.41 8.44 -12.68
N GLY A 216 -8.39 7.60 -12.85
CA GLY A 216 -7.81 6.80 -11.78
C GLY A 216 -7.51 5.34 -12.16
N ILE A 217 -7.33 4.52 -11.13
CA ILE A 217 -6.98 3.10 -11.25
C ILE A 217 -8.12 2.27 -10.64
N SER A 218 -8.59 1.25 -11.35
CA SER A 218 -9.63 0.34 -10.88
C SER A 218 -9.10 -1.09 -10.88
N VAL A 219 -9.12 -1.75 -9.73
CA VAL A 219 -8.74 -3.16 -9.55
C VAL A 219 -10.00 -3.97 -9.25
N GLN A 220 -10.46 -4.74 -10.24
CA GLN A 220 -11.67 -5.56 -10.14
C GLN A 220 -11.30 -7.01 -9.85
N ARG A 221 -11.85 -7.59 -8.77
CA ARG A 221 -11.74 -9.01 -8.49
C ARG A 221 -12.38 -9.82 -9.61
N GLN A 222 -11.67 -10.83 -10.11
CA GLN A 222 -12.22 -11.81 -11.03
C GLN A 222 -12.81 -12.99 -10.24
N THR A 223 -14.03 -13.38 -10.56
CA THR A 223 -14.56 -14.69 -10.16
C THR A 223 -14.01 -15.73 -11.10
N VAL A 224 -13.27 -16.68 -10.57
CA VAL A 224 -12.83 -17.84 -11.35
C VAL A 224 -13.97 -18.83 -11.37
N GLY A 225 -14.29 -19.34 -12.56
CA GLY A 225 -15.37 -20.31 -12.77
C GLY A 225 -15.25 -21.47 -11.78
N LYS A 226 -16.39 -21.87 -11.22
CA LYS A 226 -16.50 -23.12 -10.47
C LYS A 226 -16.31 -24.31 -11.38
#